data_AF-A0A9X1YB83-F1
#
_entry.id   AF-A0A9X1YB83-F1
#
_cell.length_a   1.000
_cell.length_b   1.000
_cell.length_c   1.000
_cell.angle_alpha   90.00
_cell.angle_beta   90.00
_cell.angle_gamma   90.00
#
_symmetry.space_group_name_H-M   'P 1'
#
loop_
_entity.id
_entity.type
_entity.pdbx_description
1 polymer ?
#
loop_
_entity_poly.entity_id
_entity_poly.type
_entity_poly.pdbx_seq_one_letter_code
_entity_poly.pdbx_strand_id
1 'polypeptide(L)'
;MMRSSRHAATRRLLPLLTPLSLALLVAACEGPADPFHAEGRWRPAGANEANLRAMVADPADLVRGRSDPRGDAQTATAAVSRLRRDQVRALPNTTASTIGIDGGGAGGR
;
A
#
# COMPACT_ATOMS: atom_id res chain seq x y z
N MET A 1 15.18 -19.07 62.67
CA MET A 1 13.98 -18.96 61.82
C MET A 1 14.07 -17.68 60.98
N MET A 2 14.52 -17.77 59.73
CA MET A 2 14.61 -16.63 58.79
C MET A 2 13.35 -16.61 57.91
N ARG A 3 12.54 -15.55 58.04
CA ARG A 3 11.32 -15.33 57.24
C ARG A 3 11.68 -14.90 55.82
N SER A 4 11.14 -15.63 54.85
CA SER A 4 11.24 -15.40 53.41
C SER A 4 10.71 -14.03 53.00
N SER A 5 11.58 -13.16 52.49
CA SER A 5 11.29 -11.79 52.02
C SER A 5 10.93 -11.70 50.53
N ARG A 6 10.82 -12.83 49.82
CA ARG A 6 10.76 -12.88 48.35
C ARG A 6 9.41 -12.43 47.74
N HIS A 7 8.35 -12.31 48.54
CA HIS A 7 7.00 -11.97 48.04
C HIS A 7 6.68 -10.47 48.00
N ALA A 8 7.49 -9.62 48.64
CA ALA A 8 7.22 -8.17 48.69
C ALA A 8 7.66 -7.42 47.42
N ALA A 9 8.75 -7.87 46.79
CA ALA A 9 9.32 -7.21 45.61
C ALA A 9 8.45 -7.40 44.35
N THR A 10 7.86 -8.59 44.18
CA THR A 10 7.02 -8.95 43.03
C THR A 10 5.69 -8.20 42.98
N ARG A 11 5.14 -7.77 44.13
CA ARG A 11 3.88 -7.01 44.20
C ARG A 11 4.02 -5.53 43.81
N ARG A 12 5.21 -4.94 43.91
CA ARG A 12 5.44 -3.50 43.61
C ARG A 12 5.78 -3.23 42.14
N LEU A 13 6.24 -4.24 41.41
CA LEU A 13 6.57 -4.13 39.98
C LEU A 13 5.36 -4.33 39.06
N LEU A 14 4.34 -5.06 39.52
CA LEU A 14 3.11 -5.33 38.77
C LEU A 14 2.36 -4.07 38.27
N PRO A 15 2.16 -2.99 39.06
CA PRO A 15 1.42 -1.81 38.59
C PRO A 15 2.17 -0.96 37.56
N LEU A 16 3.49 -1.14 37.41
CA LEU A 16 4.30 -0.45 36.39
C LEU A 16 4.35 -1.24 35.06
N LEU A 17 4.21 -2.56 35.13
CA LEU A 17 4.20 -3.44 33.96
C LEU A 17 2.90 -3.34 33.17
N THR A 18 1.76 -3.10 33.82
CA THR A 18 0.45 -2.98 33.16
C THR A 18 0.35 -1.79 32.20
N PRO A 19 0.68 -0.53 32.59
CA PRO A 19 0.63 0.60 31.67
C PRO A 19 1.68 0.48 30.55
N LEU A 20 2.85 -0.12 30.85
CA LEU A 20 3.87 -0.37 29.84
C LEU A 20 3.37 -1.36 28.78
N SER A 21 2.73 -2.45 29.21
CA SER A 21 2.16 -3.46 28.30
C SER A 21 1.05 -2.87 27.42
N LEU A 22 0.20 -2.01 27.99
CA LEU A 22 -0.84 -1.29 27.24
C LEU A 22 -0.23 -0.30 26.24
N ALA A 23 0.82 0.42 26.63
CA ALA A 23 1.54 1.34 25.73
C ALA A 23 2.20 0.59 24.56
N LEU A 24 2.79 -0.59 24.79
CA LEU A 24 3.34 -1.43 23.73
C LEU A 24 2.27 -1.96 22.77
N LEU A 25 1.08 -2.32 23.28
CA LEU A 25 -0.03 -2.79 22.45
C LEU A 25 -0.60 -1.68 21.53
N VAL A 26 -0.64 -0.43 22.01
CA VAL A 26 -1.11 0.71 21.19
C VAL A 26 -0.06 1.09 20.14
N ALA A 27 1.23 1.07 20.49
CA ALA A 27 2.32 1.34 19.54
C ALA A 27 2.43 0.28 18.42
N ALA A 28 1.94 -0.95 18.65
CA ALA A 28 1.92 -2.01 17.64
C ALA A 28 0.88 -1.78 16.53
N CYS A 29 -0.07 -0.85 16.71
CA CYS A 29 -1.09 -0.53 15.72
C CYS A 29 -0.59 0.47 14.66
N GLU A 30 0.48 1.22 14.96
CA GLU A 30 1.29 1.92 13.94
C GLU A 30 2.18 0.88 13.25
N GLY A 31 1.58 0.14 12.32
CA GLY A 31 2.30 -0.82 11.49
C GLY A 31 3.50 -0.19 10.77
N PRO A 32 4.53 -0.97 10.43
CA PRO A 32 5.81 -0.47 9.98
C PRO A 32 5.69 0.27 8.64
N ALA A 33 6.21 1.51 8.65
CA ALA A 33 6.63 2.33 7.53
C ALA A 33 5.54 2.72 6.51
N ASP A 34 5.63 3.96 6.07
CA ASP A 34 4.93 4.45 4.88
C ASP A 34 4.89 3.35 3.79
N PRO A 35 3.70 2.96 3.27
CA PRO A 35 3.59 1.97 2.21
C PRO A 35 4.39 2.34 0.95
N PHE A 36 4.79 3.60 0.76
CA PHE A 36 5.68 4.04 -0.32
C PHE A 36 7.17 3.72 -0.07
N HIS A 37 7.53 3.28 1.14
CA HIS A 37 8.92 2.99 1.55
C HIS A 37 9.16 1.53 1.90
N ALA A 38 8.14 0.69 1.93
CA ALA A 38 8.30 -0.75 2.14
C ALA A 38 9.17 -1.40 1.06
N GLU A 39 10.09 -2.26 1.49
CA GLU A 39 10.91 -3.06 0.58
C GLU A 39 10.05 -3.97 -0.31
N GLY A 40 10.52 -4.25 -1.52
CA GLY A 40 9.79 -5.05 -2.52
C GLY A 40 8.64 -4.32 -3.22
N ARG A 41 8.32 -3.08 -2.84
CA ARG A 41 7.35 -2.25 -3.56
C ARG A 41 8.01 -1.40 -4.64
N TRP A 42 7.22 -0.98 -5.62
CA TRP A 42 7.67 -0.03 -6.64
C TRP A 42 8.09 1.28 -5.97
N ARG A 43 9.30 1.76 -6.30
CA ARG A 43 9.86 3.01 -5.79
C ARG A 43 10.36 3.85 -6.97
N PRO A 44 10.18 5.18 -6.94
CA PRO A 44 10.72 6.08 -7.96
C PRO A 44 12.24 6.29 -7.78
N ALA A 45 13.00 5.20 -7.70
CA ALA A 45 14.46 5.21 -7.60
C ALA A 45 15.15 5.14 -8.97
N GLY A 46 14.38 5.15 -10.07
CA GLY A 46 14.89 5.03 -11.44
C GLY A 46 15.33 3.61 -11.84
N ALA A 47 15.26 2.62 -10.94
CA ALA A 47 15.56 1.22 -11.25
C ALA A 47 14.64 0.67 -12.35
N ASN A 48 13.38 1.08 -12.36
CA ASN A 48 12.43 0.73 -13.42
C ASN A 48 12.86 1.34 -14.76
N GLU A 49 13.15 2.64 -14.82
CA GLU A 49 13.69 3.29 -16.03
C GLU A 49 14.99 2.64 -16.52
N ALA A 50 15.92 2.27 -15.63
CA ALA A 50 17.15 1.59 -16.00
C ALA A 50 16.87 0.22 -16.64
N ASN A 51 15.98 -0.57 -16.03
CA ASN A 51 15.58 -1.87 -16.58
C ASN A 51 14.84 -1.73 -17.92
N LEU A 52 13.94 -0.76 -18.04
CA LEU A 52 13.23 -0.48 -19.29
C LEU A 52 14.18 -0.09 -20.42
N ARG A 53 15.20 0.74 -20.13
CA ARG A 53 16.25 1.08 -21.11
C ARG A 53 17.03 -0.15 -21.57
N ALA A 54 17.31 -1.09 -20.67
CA ALA A 54 18.02 -2.32 -21.00
C ALA A 54 17.17 -3.33 -21.79
N MET A 55 15.85 -3.34 -21.58
CA MET A 55 14.91 -4.27 -22.23
C MET A 55 14.33 -3.77 -23.55
N VAL A 56 14.38 -2.47 -23.81
CA VAL A 56 13.85 -1.88 -25.03
C VAL A 56 14.67 -2.35 -26.25
N ALA A 57 13.98 -2.84 -27.28
CA ALA A 57 14.59 -3.34 -28.50
C ALA A 57 15.16 -2.20 -29.37
N ASP A 58 14.48 -1.06 -29.44
CA ASP A 58 14.92 0.14 -30.15
C ASP A 58 14.92 1.35 -29.19
N PRO A 59 16.09 1.90 -28.82
CA PRO A 59 16.18 3.05 -27.92
C PRO A 59 15.37 4.28 -28.37
N ALA A 60 15.10 4.44 -29.66
CA ALA A 60 14.27 5.54 -30.17
C ALA A 60 12.82 5.47 -29.64
N ASP A 61 12.33 4.25 -29.33
CA ASP A 61 10.97 4.02 -28.81
C ASP A 61 10.77 4.65 -27.41
N LEU A 62 11.86 4.93 -26.67
CA LEU A 62 11.80 5.64 -25.38
C LEU A 62 11.49 7.14 -25.53
N VAL A 63 11.81 7.71 -26.69
CA VAL A 63 11.59 9.13 -27.00
C VAL A 63 10.29 9.30 -27.79
N ARG A 64 10.02 8.39 -28.72
CA ARG A 64 8.84 8.43 -29.58
C ARG A 64 8.39 7.02 -29.92
N GLY A 65 7.15 6.68 -29.57
CA GLY A 65 6.52 5.44 -30.01
C GLY A 65 6.31 5.39 -31.53
N ARG A 66 6.30 4.18 -32.07
CA ARG A 66 6.09 3.86 -33.49
C ARG A 66 4.67 3.36 -33.75
N SER A 67 4.14 3.64 -34.94
CA SER A 67 2.88 3.05 -35.38
C SER A 67 3.08 1.56 -35.70
N ASP A 68 2.12 0.74 -35.28
CA ASP A 68 2.01 -0.65 -35.71
C ASP A 68 0.68 -0.83 -36.46
N PRO A 69 0.69 -1.01 -37.80
CA PRO A 69 -0.54 -1.17 -38.57
C PRO A 69 -1.26 -2.49 -38.28
N ARG A 70 -0.64 -3.44 -37.55
CA ARG A 70 -1.26 -4.70 -37.13
C ARG A 70 -1.85 -4.63 -35.71
N GLY A 71 -1.56 -3.57 -34.96
CA GLY A 71 -2.04 -3.41 -33.59
C GLY A 71 -3.44 -2.79 -33.53
N ASP A 72 -4.33 -3.40 -32.75
CA ASP A 72 -5.60 -2.75 -32.38
C ASP A 72 -5.38 -1.84 -31.17
N ALA A 73 -4.98 -0.59 -31.46
CA ALA A 73 -4.82 0.45 -30.45
C ALA A 73 -6.10 1.26 -30.19
N GLN A 74 -7.25 0.88 -30.77
CA GLN A 74 -8.45 1.72 -30.76
C GLN A 74 -8.98 1.93 -29.34
N THR A 75 -8.96 0.87 -28.52
CA THR A 75 -9.39 0.93 -27.11
C THR A 75 -8.49 1.84 -26.28
N ALA A 76 -7.16 1.69 -26.41
CA ALA A 76 -6.19 2.50 -25.69
C ALA A 76 -6.27 3.98 -26.12
N THR A 77 -6.38 4.22 -27.42
CA THR A 77 -6.54 5.57 -28.00
C THR A 77 -7.80 6.24 -27.45
N ALA A 78 -8.94 5.54 -27.47
CA ALA A 78 -10.19 6.04 -26.91
C ALA A 78 -10.07 6.40 -25.42
N ALA A 79 -9.37 5.57 -24.63
CA ALA A 79 -9.15 5.82 -23.21
C ALA A 79 -8.28 7.07 -22.96
N VAL A 80 -7.15 7.22 -23.66
CA VAL A 80 -6.26 8.39 -23.54
C VAL A 80 -6.96 9.66 -24.03
N SER A 81 -7.63 9.61 -25.17
CA SER A 81 -8.40 10.74 -25.70
C SER A 81 -9.53 11.14 -24.77
N ARG A 82 -10.10 10.21 -24.00
CA ARG A 82 -11.12 10.49 -22.99
C ARG A 82 -10.51 11.17 -21.76
N LEU A 83 -9.40 10.64 -21.25
CA LEU A 83 -8.65 11.22 -20.12
C LEU A 83 -8.24 12.68 -20.42
N ARG A 84 -7.66 12.92 -21.61
CA ARG A 84 -7.21 14.27 -22.01
C ARG A 84 -8.35 15.28 -22.19
N ARG A 85 -9.56 14.81 -22.49
CA ARG A 85 -10.75 15.65 -22.65
C ARG A 85 -11.57 15.75 -21.37
N ASP A 86 -11.01 15.32 -20.24
CA ASP A 86 -11.61 15.34 -18.90
C ASP A 86 -13.00 14.67 -18.83
N GLN A 87 -13.22 13.68 -19.69
CA GLN A 87 -14.47 12.93 -19.75
C GLN A 87 -14.43 11.77 -18.74
N VAL A 88 -14.49 12.11 -17.45
CA VAL A 88 -14.59 11.13 -16.37
C VAL A 88 -15.95 10.43 -16.47
N ARG A 89 -15.94 9.11 -16.69
CA ARG A 89 -17.15 8.28 -16.58
C ARG A 89 -17.21 7.73 -15.17
N ALA A 90 -18.39 7.73 -14.56
CA ALA A 90 -18.62 6.99 -13.32
C ALA A 90 -18.10 5.57 -13.49
N LEU A 91 -17.21 5.14 -12.58
CA LEU A 91 -16.76 3.77 -12.56
C LEU A 91 -18.01 2.89 -12.47
N PRO A 92 -18.18 1.89 -13.35
CA PRO A 92 -19.26 0.94 -13.16
C PRO A 92 -19.11 0.38 -11.74
N ASN A 93 -20.23 0.26 -11.00
CA ASN A 93 -20.28 -0.39 -9.70
C ASN A 93 -19.83 -1.85 -9.87
N THR A 94 -18.53 -2.03 -9.88
CA THR A 94 -17.83 -3.30 -9.97
C THR A 94 -17.23 -3.46 -8.59
N THR A 95 -17.96 -4.16 -7.74
CA THR A 95 -17.35 -4.90 -6.63
C THR A 95 -16.40 -5.91 -7.27
N ALA A 96 -15.23 -5.44 -7.70
CA ALA A 96 -14.23 -6.24 -8.40
C ALA A 96 -13.52 -7.23 -7.47
N SER A 97 -13.90 -7.27 -6.20
CA SER A 97 -13.61 -8.37 -5.30
C SER A 97 -14.54 -8.28 -4.09
N THR A 98 -15.31 -9.34 -3.80
CA THR A 98 -15.73 -9.60 -2.41
C THR A 98 -14.47 -10.03 -1.67
N ILE A 99 -13.62 -9.07 -1.29
CA ILE A 99 -12.78 -9.27 -0.12
C ILE A 99 -13.75 -9.15 1.03
N GLY A 100 -14.05 -10.27 1.69
CA GLY A 100 -14.84 -10.28 2.91
C GLY A 100 -14.16 -9.38 3.94
N ILE A 101 -14.63 -8.15 4.05
CA ILE A 101 -14.40 -7.27 5.19
C ILE A 101 -15.78 -7.00 5.77
N ASP A 102 -16.15 -7.86 6.71
CA ASP A 102 -17.28 -7.61 7.60
C ASP A 102 -16.92 -6.39 8.46
N GLY A 103 -17.47 -5.22 8.09
CA GLY A 103 -17.20 -3.97 8.78
C GLY A 103 -18.32 -2.97 8.51
N GLY A 104 -19.42 -3.12 9.25
CA GLY A 104 -20.60 -2.27 9.14
C GLY A 104 -20.29 -0.78 9.34
N GLY A 105 -20.83 0.03 8.43
CA GLY A 105 -20.77 1.48 8.50
C GLY A 105 -22.02 2.09 7.88
N ALA A 106 -23.09 2.16 8.67
CA ALA A 106 -24.29 2.91 8.34
C ALA A 106 -23.97 4.42 8.34
N GLY A 107 -23.96 5.04 7.17
CA GLY A 107 -23.92 6.49 7.00
C GLY A 107 -25.31 7.00 6.61
N GLY A 108 -26.07 7.45 7.60
CA GLY A 108 -27.39 8.03 7.40
C GLY A 108 -27.37 9.54 7.21
N ARG A 109 -28.15 9.97 6.21
CA ARG A 109 -28.78 11.28 5.96
C ARG A 109 -27.90 12.44 5.49
#